data_AF-A0A7Y3GSW5-F1
#
_entry.id   AF-A0A7Y3GSW5-F1
#
_cell.length_a   1.000
_cell.length_b   1.000
_cell.length_c   1.000
_cell.angle_alpha   90.00
_cell.angle_beta   90.00
_cell.angle_gamma   90.00
#
_symmetry.space_group_name_H-M   'P 1'
#
loop_
_entity.id
_entity.type
_entity.pdbx_description
1 polymer ?
#
loop_
_entity_poly.entity_id
_entity_poly.type
_entity_poly.pdbx_seq_one_letter_code
_entity_poly.pdbx_strand_id
1 'polypeptide(L)'
;ITLNNGHNTVKRETQFETDKTWKDTNIDLRTDVGMKRAAELIDKHTVFVTRTKYNLKEPIKHLISEMTSSKTFGNWIIYYNDSM
;
A
#
# COMPACT_ATOMS: atom_id res chain seq x y z
N ILE A 1 0.83 6.15 -4.56
CA ILE A 1 1.79 5.02 -4.60
C ILE A 1 1.01 3.75 -4.37
N THR A 2 1.29 2.70 -5.14
CA THR A 2 0.64 1.39 -5.01
C THR A 2 1.63 0.39 -4.44
N LEU A 3 1.24 -0.27 -3.35
CA LEU A 3 2.04 -1.34 -2.75
C LEU A 3 1.53 -2.69 -3.28
N ASN A 4 2.30 -3.28 -4.19
CA ASN A 4 1.96 -4.55 -4.83
C ASN A 4 2.60 -5.71 -4.07
N ASN A 5 1.78 -6.62 -3.56
CA ASN A 5 2.24 -7.84 -2.89
C ASN A 5 1.96 -9.11 -3.71
N GLY A 6 2.26 -9.05 -5.02
CA GLY A 6 2.11 -10.16 -5.96
C GLY A 6 0.71 -10.36 -6.53
N HIS A 7 -0.24 -9.46 -6.26
CA HIS A 7 -1.55 -9.54 -6.89
C HIS A 7 -1.53 -8.91 -8.27
N ASN A 8 -2.13 -9.59 -9.25
CA ASN A 8 -2.07 -9.17 -10.65
C ASN A 8 -3.03 -8.01 -11.00
N THR A 9 -3.62 -7.35 -10.00
CA THR A 9 -4.61 -6.27 -10.19
C THR A 9 -4.00 -5.11 -10.96
N VAL A 10 -2.85 -4.63 -10.49
CA VAL A 10 -2.17 -3.49 -11.12
C VAL A 10 -1.88 -3.80 -12.58
N LYS A 11 -1.27 -4.97 -12.86
CA LYS A 11 -0.98 -5.41 -14.23
C LYS A 11 -2.23 -5.45 -15.12
N ARG A 12 -3.36 -5.90 -14.59
CA ARG A 12 -4.63 -5.97 -15.33
C ARG A 12 -5.21 -4.58 -15.60
N GLU A 13 -5.16 -3.70 -14.61
CA GLU A 13 -5.70 -2.34 -14.69
C GLU A 13 -4.85 -1.45 -15.60
N THR A 14 -3.53 -1.66 -15.65
CA THR A 14 -2.59 -0.85 -16.46
C THR A 14 -2.20 -1.51 -17.78
N GLN A 15 -2.90 -2.56 -18.23
CA GLN A 15 -2.49 -3.34 -19.42
C GLN A 15 -2.56 -2.56 -20.75
N PHE A 16 -3.45 -1.56 -20.81
CA PHE A 16 -3.61 -0.66 -21.95
C PHE A 16 -3.03 0.73 -21.67
N GLU A 17 -2.42 0.93 -20.50
CA GLU A 17 -1.81 2.19 -20.15
C GLU A 17 -0.53 2.40 -20.98
N THR A 18 -0.51 3.50 -21.71
CA THR A 18 0.60 3.85 -22.61
C THR A 18 1.68 4.62 -21.88
N ASP A 19 1.31 5.38 -20.84
CA ASP A 19 2.26 6.02 -19.96
C ASP A 19 2.94 4.97 -19.06
N LYS A 20 4.27 5.04 -18.91
CA LYS A 20 5.02 4.11 -18.06
C LYS A 20 5.32 4.67 -16.67
N THR A 21 4.99 5.93 -16.40
CA THR A 21 5.24 6.60 -15.11
C THR A 21 4.57 5.90 -13.92
N TRP A 22 3.45 5.21 -14.14
CA TRP A 22 2.80 4.43 -13.07
C TRP A 22 3.74 3.39 -12.45
N LYS A 23 4.70 2.86 -13.21
CA LYS A 23 5.69 1.89 -12.73
C LYS A 23 6.57 2.47 -11.64
N ASP A 24 6.87 3.78 -11.70
CA ASP A 24 7.68 4.46 -10.71
C ASP A 24 6.97 4.54 -9.36
N THR A 25 5.64 4.51 -9.39
CA THR A 25 4.78 4.56 -8.20
C THR A 25 4.25 3.19 -7.76
N ASN A 26 4.57 2.10 -8.48
CA ASN A 26 4.17 0.74 -8.17
C ASN A 26 5.33 -0.03 -7.53
N ILE A 27 5.27 -0.18 -6.21
CA ILE A 27 6.33 -0.79 -5.40
C ILE A 27 6.02 -2.28 -5.20
N ASP A 28 6.94 -3.17 -5.60
CA ASP A 28 6.79 -4.62 -5.39
C ASP A 28 7.34 -5.04 -4.02
N LEU A 29 6.44 -5.29 -3.07
CA LEU A 29 6.74 -5.69 -1.69
C LEU A 29 7.31 -7.11 -1.57
N ARG A 30 7.36 -7.89 -2.66
CA ARG A 30 8.01 -9.22 -2.65
C ARG A 30 9.53 -9.13 -2.81
N THR A 31 10.04 -7.93 -3.04
CA THR A 31 11.48 -7.67 -3.20
C THR A 31 12.00 -6.86 -2.02
N ASP A 32 13.22 -7.13 -1.59
CA ASP A 32 13.86 -6.39 -0.50
C ASP A 32 13.96 -4.90 -0.81
N VAL A 33 14.26 -4.56 -2.08
CA VAL A 33 14.31 -3.16 -2.56
C VAL A 33 12.95 -2.48 -2.42
N GLY A 34 11.87 -3.16 -2.81
CA GLY A 34 10.52 -2.62 -2.67
C GLY A 34 10.08 -2.48 -1.22
N MET A 35 10.43 -3.44 -0.36
CA MET A 35 10.17 -3.35 1.08
C MET A 35 10.91 -2.18 1.73
N LYS A 36 12.20 -2.01 1.41
CA LYS A 36 13.00 -0.89 1.92
C LYS A 36 12.42 0.45 1.47
N ARG A 37 12.08 0.58 0.17
CA ARG A 37 11.46 1.79 -0.38
C ARG A 37 10.10 2.08 0.26
N ALA A 38 9.30 1.06 0.51
CA ALA A 38 8.01 1.23 1.21
C ALA A 38 8.22 1.73 2.64
N ALA A 39 9.17 1.17 3.39
CA ALA A 39 9.49 1.62 4.74
C ALA A 39 10.00 3.08 4.78
N GLU A 40 10.85 3.48 3.82
CA GLU A 40 11.35 4.86 3.72
C GLU A 40 10.25 5.89 3.41
N LEU A 41 9.14 5.48 2.80
CA LEU A 41 8.03 6.34 2.44
C LEU A 41 7.00 6.48 3.58
N ILE A 42 7.08 5.66 4.61
CA ILE A 42 6.14 5.68 5.72
C ILE A 42 6.63 6.67 6.75
N ASP A 43 5.79 7.64 7.03
CA ASP A 43 5.98 8.63 8.08
C ASP A 43 4.67 8.91 8.81
N LYS A 44 4.71 9.86 9.76
CA LYS A 44 3.52 10.28 10.53
C LYS A 44 2.40 10.90 9.67
N HIS A 45 2.67 11.30 8.43
CA HIS A 45 1.69 11.91 7.53
C HIS A 45 1.16 10.93 6.48
N THR A 46 1.61 9.67 6.53
CA THR A 46 1.22 8.65 5.58
C THR A 46 -0.18 8.11 5.90
N VAL A 47 -0.99 7.98 4.84
CA VAL A 47 -2.32 7.36 4.91
C VAL A 47 -2.31 6.07 4.09
N PHE A 48 -2.68 4.97 4.72
CA PHE A 48 -2.83 3.68 4.07
C PHE A 48 -4.28 3.38 3.76
N VAL A 49 -4.53 2.85 2.57
CA VAL A 49 -5.87 2.42 2.16
C VAL A 49 -5.82 0.96 1.72
N THR A 50 -6.60 0.11 2.37
CA THR A 50 -6.68 -1.32 2.06
C THR A 50 -8.13 -1.75 1.86
N ARG A 51 -8.35 -2.89 1.22
CA ARG A 51 -9.69 -3.49 1.11
C ARG A 51 -10.00 -4.38 2.30
N THR A 52 -11.22 -4.33 2.82
CA THR A 52 -11.69 -5.14 3.97
C THR A 52 -11.67 -6.64 3.70
N LYS A 53 -11.93 -7.05 2.44
CA LYS A 53 -12.08 -8.46 2.04
C LYS A 53 -10.80 -9.29 2.15
N TYR A 54 -9.64 -8.64 2.24
CA TYR A 54 -8.35 -9.34 2.21
C TYR A 54 -7.64 -9.16 3.54
N ASN A 55 -7.37 -10.27 4.22
CA ASN A 55 -6.44 -10.27 5.34
C ASN A 55 -5.08 -9.78 4.84
N LEU A 56 -4.57 -8.73 5.48
CA LEU A 56 -3.24 -8.23 5.21
C LEU A 56 -2.24 -9.33 5.58
N LYS A 57 -1.42 -9.74 4.62
CA LYS A 57 -0.33 -10.69 4.86
C LYS A 57 0.87 -9.93 5.45
N GLU A 58 1.69 -10.60 6.23
CA GLU A 58 3.07 -10.13 6.44
C GLU A 58 3.75 -10.01 5.07
N PRO A 59 4.49 -8.94 4.77
CA PRO A 59 5.04 -7.90 5.66
C PRO A 59 4.22 -6.59 5.75
N ILE A 60 3.05 -6.51 5.12
CA ILE A 60 2.23 -5.27 5.10
C ILE A 60 1.72 -4.92 6.49
N LYS A 61 1.37 -5.92 7.29
CA LYS A 61 0.95 -5.75 8.68
C LYS A 61 2.02 -5.02 9.49
N HIS A 62 3.30 -5.34 9.27
CA HIS A 62 4.39 -4.61 9.91
C HIS A 62 4.42 -3.14 9.49
N LEU A 63 4.29 -2.85 8.19
CA LEU A 63 4.27 -1.47 7.67
C LEU A 63 3.13 -0.62 8.26
N ILE A 64 1.95 -1.21 8.48
CA ILE A 64 0.80 -0.47 9.05
C ILE A 64 0.76 -0.48 10.58
N SER A 65 1.63 -1.25 11.26
CA SER A 65 1.61 -1.36 12.73
C SER A 65 1.98 -0.06 13.45
N GLU A 66 2.62 0.86 12.73
CA GLU A 66 2.95 2.20 13.21
C GLU A 66 1.78 3.19 13.10
N MET A 67 0.67 2.79 12.49
CA MET A 67 -0.53 3.62 12.35
C MET A 67 -1.43 3.45 13.57
N THR A 68 -1.71 4.55 14.27
CA THR A 68 -2.49 4.52 15.51
C THR A 68 -4.00 4.46 15.30
N SER A 69 -4.48 4.93 14.16
CA SER A 69 -5.91 5.13 13.90
C SER A 69 -6.34 4.39 12.64
N SER A 70 -7.60 3.94 12.62
CA SER A 70 -8.21 3.37 11.42
C SER A 70 -9.69 3.67 11.30
N LYS A 71 -10.20 3.77 10.07
CA LYS A 71 -11.61 3.98 9.77
C LYS A 71 -12.06 3.11 8.60
N THR A 72 -13.19 2.42 8.78
CA THR A 72 -13.77 1.54 7.77
C THR A 72 -14.87 2.27 7.00
N PHE A 73 -14.82 2.18 5.66
CA PHE A 73 -15.79 2.76 4.74
C PHE A 73 -16.19 1.71 3.69
N GLY A 74 -17.30 1.00 3.95
CA GLY A 74 -17.78 -0.08 3.08
C GLY A 74 -16.72 -1.16 2.91
N ASN A 75 -16.17 -1.30 1.69
CA ASN A 75 -15.14 -2.29 1.35
C ASN A 75 -13.71 -1.81 1.60
N TRP A 76 -13.51 -0.64 2.20
CA TRP A 76 -12.21 -0.01 2.41
C TRP A 76 -11.91 0.20 3.89
N ILE A 77 -10.64 0.10 4.26
CA ILE A 77 -10.10 0.48 5.56
C ILE A 77 -9.01 1.52 5.30
N ILE A 78 -9.09 2.63 6.01
CA ILE A 78 -8.10 3.70 5.98
C ILE A 78 -7.33 3.66 7.30
N TYR A 79 -6.00 3.53 7.26
CA TYR A 79 -5.13 3.64 8.43
C TYR A 79 -4.34 4.93 8.35
N TYR A 80 -4.21 5.63 9.46
CA TYR A 80 -3.58 6.95 9.53
C TYR A 80 -3.09 7.23 10.96
N ASN A 81 -2.23 8.23 11.10
CA ASN A 81 -1.83 8.76 12.40
C ASN A 81 -2.59 10.06 12.68
N ASP A 82 -3.33 10.12 13.78
CA ASP A 82 -3.95 11.37 14.22
C ASP A 82 -2.85 12.32 14.67
N SER A 83 -2.80 13.50 14.07
CA SER A 83 -1.94 14.60 14.54
C SER A 83 -2.61 15.20 15.77
N MET A 84 -2.38 14.62 16.95
CA MET A 84 -2.60 15.29 18.24
C MET A 84 -1.43 16.22 18.55
#